data_AF-A0A137Q0L1-F1
#
_entry.id   AF-A0A137Q0L1-F1
#
_cell.length_a   1.000
_cell.length_b   1.000
_cell.length_c   1.000
_cell.angle_alpha   90.00
_cell.angle_beta   90.00
_cell.angle_gamma   90.00
#
_symmetry.space_group_name_H-M   'P 1'
#
loop_
_entity.id
_entity.type
_entity.pdbx_description
1 polymer ?
#
loop_
_entity_poly.entity_id
_entity_poly.type
_entity_poly.pdbx_seq_one_letter_code
_entity_poly.pdbx_strand_id
1 'polypeptide(L)' 'MDEAIYHKFTQHDDLRAELLATGDAELMEDSDKDSFWGIGADRRGSNELGKALERLRSKLRREGW' A
#
# COMPACT_ATOMS: atom_id res chain seq x y z
N MET A 1 -7.75 8.61 2.53
CA MET A 1 -6.53 7.91 2.07
C MET A 1 -6.84 6.99 0.91
N ASP A 2 -7.73 6.02 1.09
CA ASP A 2 -8.07 4.99 0.09
C ASP A 2 -8.45 5.55 -1.29
N GLU A 3 -9.21 6.65 -1.36
CA GLU A 3 -9.56 7.30 -2.63
C GLU A 3 -8.35 7.93 -3.35
N ALA A 4 -7.47 8.61 -2.61
CA ALA A 4 -6.28 9.24 -3.18
C ALA A 4 -5.29 8.20 -3.71
N ILE A 5 -5.05 7.12 -2.97
CA ILE A 5 -4.19 6.03 -3.45
C ILE A 5 -4.83 5.29 -4.63
N TYR A 6 -6.15 5.10 -4.63
CA TYR A 6 -6.85 4.52 -5.77
C TYR A 6 -6.62 5.36 -7.03
N HIS A 7 -6.81 6.67 -6.96
CA HIS A 7 -6.54 7.56 -8.10
C HIS A 7 -5.07 7.53 -8.53
N LYS A 8 -4.11 7.60 -7.59
CA LYS A 8 -2.69 7.51 -7.91
C LYS A 8 -2.37 6.24 -8.70
N PHE A 9 -2.77 5.07 -8.22
CA PHE A 9 -2.43 3.80 -8.86
C PHE A 9 -3.30 3.48 -10.07
N THR A 10 -4.43 4.15 -10.29
CA THR A 10 -5.21 3.99 -11.54
C THR A 10 -4.80 4.98 -12.63
N GLN A 11 -4.21 6.12 -12.26
CA GLN A 11 -3.66 7.10 -13.21
C GLN A 11 -2.25 6.72 -13.72
N HIS A 12 -1.54 5.84 -13.02
CA HIS A 12 -0.17 5.45 -13.31
C HIS A 12 -0.05 3.92 -13.46
N ASP A 13 0.02 3.45 -14.71
CA ASP A 13 -0.01 2.01 -15.04
C ASP A 13 1.22 1.24 -14.51
N ASP A 14 2.38 1.90 -14.47
CA ASP A 14 3.62 1.37 -13.91
C ASP A 14 3.49 1.12 -12.40
N LEU A 15 2.96 2.09 -11.66
CA LEU A 15 2.71 1.93 -10.22
C LEU A 15 1.67 0.85 -9.95
N ARG A 16 0.62 0.75 -10.78
CA ARG A 16 -0.38 -0.32 -10.67
C ARG A 16 0.26 -1.69 -10.84
N ALA A 17 1.05 -1.84 -11.90
CA ALA A 17 1.75 -3.08 -12.21
C ALA A 17 2.71 -3.46 -11.08
N GLU A 18 3.46 -2.50 -10.54
CA GLU A 18 4.37 -2.73 -9.41
C GLU A 18 3.60 -3.20 -8.16
N LEU A 19 2.49 -2.53 -7.81
CA LEU A 19 1.65 -2.93 -6.68
C LEU A 19 1.08 -4.34 -6.86
N LEU A 20 0.60 -4.70 -8.05
CA LEU A 20 0.08 -6.04 -8.34
C LEU A 20 1.18 -7.10 -8.32
N ALA A 21 2.37 -6.76 -8.84
CA ALA A 21 3.54 -7.64 -8.89
C ALA A 21 4.08 -8.02 -7.51
N THR A 22 3.76 -7.27 -6.46
CA THR A 22 4.07 -7.64 -5.07
C THR A 22 3.39 -8.95 -4.62
N GLY A 23 2.45 -9.48 -5.40
CA GLY A 23 1.83 -10.77 -5.11
C GLY A 23 1.08 -10.71 -3.79
N ASP A 24 1.33 -11.67 -2.90
CA ASP A 24 0.74 -11.71 -1.57
C ASP A 24 1.73 -11.27 -0.48
N ALA A 25 2.85 -10.65 -0.89
CA ALA A 25 3.82 -10.12 0.07
C ALA A 25 3.18 -9.04 0.96
N GLU A 26 3.60 -9.04 2.22
CA GLU A 26 3.25 -8.00 3.19
C GLU A 26 4.00 -6.71 2.84
N LEU A 27 3.30 -5.58 2.85
CA LEU A 27 3.88 -4.27 2.55
C LEU A 27 4.14 -3.52 3.85
N MET A 28 5.41 -3.18 4.11
CA MET A 28 5.83 -2.43 5.28
C MET A 28 6.36 -1.06 4.86
N GLU A 29 5.78 0.00 5.40
CA GLU A 29 6.35 1.34 5.34
C GLU A 29 7.38 1.47 6.48
N ASP A 30 8.67 1.49 6.10
CA ASP A 30 9.81 1.47 7.03
C ASP A 30 10.27 2.90 7.40
N SER A 31 9.34 3.73 7.88
CA SER A 31 9.65 5.02 8.48
C SER A 31 10.01 4.87 9.94
N ASP A 32 11.16 5.41 10.33
CA ASP A 32 11.57 5.54 11.73
C ASP A 32 10.83 6.68 12.47
N LYS A 33 10.18 7.58 11.73
CA LYS A 33 9.54 8.81 12.25
C LYS A 33 8.03 8.73 12.35
N ASP A 34 7.39 7.82 11.62
CA ASP A 34 5.94 7.72 11.55
C ASP A 34 5.48 6.34 12.02
N SER A 35 4.88 6.29 13.20
CA SER A 35 4.31 5.06 13.78
C SER A 35 2.84 4.85 13.44
N PHE A 36 2.19 5.78 12.73
CA PHE A 36 0.81 5.61 12.27
C PHE A 36 0.79 5.05 10.86
N TRP A 37 1.41 5.74 9.90
CA TRP A 37 1.50 5.29 8.51
C TRP A 37 2.57 4.20 8.35
N GLY A 38 3.64 4.26 9.13
CA GLY A 38 4.76 3.33 9.14
C GLY A 38 4.85 2.41 10.34
N ILE A 39 5.94 1.65 10.39
CA ILE A 39 6.27 0.77 11.52
C ILE A 39 6.99 1.51 12.66
N GLY A 40 7.39 2.76 12.49
CA GLY A 40 8.07 3.56 13.50
C GLY A 40 9.45 3.03 13.91
N ALA A 41 10.19 3.81 14.70
CA ALA A 41 11.55 3.47 15.14
C ALA A 41 11.65 2.12 15.90
N ASP A 42 10.60 1.69 16.60
CA ASP A 42 10.57 0.44 17.37
C ASP A 42 9.93 -0.73 16.62
N ARG A 43 9.55 -0.53 15.35
CA ARG A 43 8.88 -1.50 14.47
C ARG A 43 7.51 -1.98 14.99
N ARG A 44 6.86 -1.22 15.87
CA ARG A 44 5.52 -1.53 16.43
C ARG A 44 4.44 -0.57 15.95
N GLY A 45 4.76 0.32 15.03
CA GLY A 45 3.83 1.22 14.38
C GLY A 45 2.73 0.48 13.62
N SER A 46 1.63 1.19 13.39
CA SER A 46 0.41 0.62 12.83
C SER A 46 0.54 0.20 11.37
N ASN A 47 1.53 0.72 10.62
CA ASN A 47 1.71 0.42 9.19
C ASN A 47 0.43 0.64 8.36
N GLU A 48 -0.32 1.72 8.64
CA GLU A 48 -1.59 1.98 7.95
C GLU A 48 -1.40 2.20 6.44
N LEU A 49 -0.23 2.63 5.98
CA LEU A 49 0.05 2.77 4.55
C LEU A 49 0.16 1.40 3.88
N GLY A 50 0.94 0.49 4.46
CA GLY A 50 1.06 -0.88 3.98
C GLY A 50 -0.30 -1.56 3.86
N LYS A 51 -1.09 -1.51 4.93
CA LYS A 51 -2.46 -2.03 4.95
C LYS A 51 -3.36 -1.38 3.89
N ALA A 52 -3.25 -0.07 3.67
CA ALA A 52 -4.03 0.63 2.67
C ALA A 52 -3.67 0.19 1.24
N LEU A 53 -2.37 0.00 0.96
CA LEU A 53 -1.90 -0.52 -0.34
C LEU A 53 -2.33 -1.97 -0.56
N GLU A 54 -2.35 -2.81 0.47
CA GLU A 54 -2.85 -4.19 0.38
C GLU A 54 -4.36 -4.27 0.13
N ARG A 55 -5.15 -3.40 0.79
CA ARG A 55 -6.58 -3.25 0.50
C ARG A 55 -6.80 -2.81 -0.95
N LEU A 56 -5.99 -1.86 -1.44
CA LEU A 56 -6.04 -1.40 -2.82
C LEU A 56 -5.66 -2.51 -3.81
N ARG A 57 -4.56 -3.24 -3.57
CA ARG A 57 -4.13 -4.41 -4.36
C ARG A 57 -5.27 -5.43 -4.48
N SER A 58 -5.92 -5.74 -3.36
CA SER A 58 -7.07 -6.65 -3.32
C SER A 58 -8.27 -6.12 -4.12
N LYS A 59 -8.51 -4.80 -4.07
CA LYS A 59 -9.57 -4.14 -4.85
C LYS A 59 -9.28 -4.23 -6.35
N LEU A 60 -8.08 -3.88 -6.80
CA LEU A 60 -7.69 -3.89 -8.21
C LEU A 60 -7.79 -5.29 -8.82
N ARG A 61 -7.36 -6.34 -8.09
CA ARG A 61 -7.54 -7.73 -8.54
C ARG A 61 -9.01 -8.10 -8.77
N ARG A 62 -9.93 -7.62 -7.94
CA ARG A 62 -11.38 -7.86 -8.13
C ARG A 62 -11.96 -7.09 -9.32
N GLU A 63 -11.34 -5.97 -9.69
CA GLU A 63 -11.72 -5.17 -10.86
C GLU A 63 -11.16 -5.72 -12.17
N GLY A 64 -10.32 -6.75 -12.12
CA GLY A 64 -9.77 -7.42 -13.31
C GLY A 64 -8.49 -6.80 -13.86
N TRP A 65 -7.78 -6.03 -13.04
CA TRP A 65 -6.43 -5.55 -13.34
C TRP A 65 -5.37 -6.62 -13.13
#